data_AF-A0A9Q0U995-F1
#
_entry.id   AF-A0A9Q0U995-F1
#
_cell.length_a   1.000
_cell.length_b   1.000
_cell.length_c   1.000
_cell.angle_alpha   90.00
_cell.angle_beta   90.00
_cell.angle_gamma   90.00
#
_symmetry.space_group_name_H-M   'P 1'
#
loop_
_entity.id
_entity.type
_entity.pdbx_description
1 polymer ?
#
loop_
_entity_poly.entity_id
_entity_poly.type
_entity_poly.pdbx_seq_one_letter_code
_entity_poly.pdbx_strand_id
1 'polypeptide(L)'
;MSTADSLSASGRSSEKLSLPSLQSKMKIDPEGYETELGLVYNQFKSALDLFQQQAALNFASSSGVCADPTISKDLSDRASFLAHVTPFYPKQLAEFPAQLAEFLKSSARTLPSGLRCHVTQALILLINRDMVDISETLALFMELQTLGDRTLRNLAFTHVVHSIRKMNKKHKNEAKNRALQNILFVMLQQDDEARAKRALITLCELHRRKVWFDDRTANSICMACFHSSSRIMIAALSFLLDYEKIEDDDNDDSDASSAEDDPNPRSAQVVISKESIYKAHNQGTVSSKKKKKAKLQRAIRSMKRQQRLSSENNNSNYYSPFNHLKDAGFAERLFSRLQTCNERFEVKMMMLKVIARTVGLHRLILLNFYPFLQKYVQPHQRDITNLLAAAVQACHDMVPPDAVEPLFKQIVNQFVHDRSRPEAIAVGLNVIREICLRIYS
;
A
#
# COMPACT_ATOMS: atom_id res chain seq x y z
N MET A 1 27.12 23.75 27.13
CA MET A 1 27.73 24.88 26.41
C MET A 1 26.93 25.10 25.14
N SER A 2 26.51 26.33 24.89
CA SER A 2 25.65 26.63 23.73
C SER A 2 26.43 26.42 22.44
N THR A 3 25.74 26.03 21.37
CA THR A 3 26.27 25.88 20.01
C THR A 3 26.99 27.12 19.47
N ALA A 4 26.79 28.27 20.13
CA ALA A 4 27.38 29.55 19.80
C ALA A 4 28.88 29.65 20.15
N ASP A 5 29.37 28.92 21.17
CA ASP A 5 30.73 29.11 21.66
C ASP A 5 31.78 28.31 20.87
N SER A 6 31.36 27.27 20.14
CA SER A 6 32.28 26.38 19.41
C SER A 6 32.57 26.83 17.97
N LEU A 7 31.89 27.85 17.45
CA LEU A 7 32.02 28.33 16.06
C LEU A 7 32.97 29.54 15.91
N SER A 8 33.57 30.05 16.99
CA SER A 8 34.44 31.24 16.95
C SER A 8 35.88 30.97 16.48
N ALA A 9 36.26 29.71 16.24
CA ALA A 9 37.66 29.33 15.98
C ALA A 9 38.12 29.43 14.51
N SER A 10 37.28 29.87 13.56
CA SER A 10 37.60 29.86 12.11
C SER A 10 38.00 31.23 11.52
N GLY A 11 38.17 32.27 12.33
CA GLY A 11 38.83 33.52 11.88
C GLY A 11 38.09 34.37 10.83
N ARG A 12 36.88 34.01 10.40
CA ARG A 12 35.97 34.89 9.65
C ARG A 12 34.90 35.43 10.60
N SER A 13 34.78 36.76 10.63
CA SER A 13 33.84 37.60 11.39
C SER A 13 32.74 36.86 12.17
N SER A 14 32.69 37.13 13.48
CA SER A 14 31.68 36.73 14.48
C SER A 14 30.24 37.19 14.15
N GLU A 15 29.74 36.85 12.97
CA GLU A 15 28.31 36.74 12.75
C GLU A 15 27.91 35.38 13.29
N LYS A 16 27.08 35.38 14.33
CA LYS A 16 26.39 34.20 14.85
C LYS A 16 25.49 33.62 13.74
N LEU A 17 26.09 32.90 12.80
CA LEU A 17 25.40 32.39 11.63
C LEU A 17 24.51 31.24 12.08
N SER A 18 23.20 31.47 12.03
CA SER A 18 22.23 30.40 12.18
C SER A 18 22.53 29.27 11.18
N LEU A 19 22.25 28.01 11.54
CA LEU A 19 22.45 26.86 10.65
C LEU A 19 21.87 27.08 9.24
N PRO A 20 20.68 27.70 9.07
CA PRO A 20 20.15 28.04 7.73
C PRO A 20 20.98 29.07 6.96
N SER A 21 21.52 30.10 7.65
CA SER A 21 22.38 31.11 7.03
C SER A 21 23.71 30.49 6.58
N LEU A 22 24.31 29.65 7.43
CA LEU A 22 25.53 28.92 7.11
C LEU A 22 25.30 27.96 5.92
N GLN A 23 24.18 27.23 5.92
CA GLN A 23 23.80 26.32 4.84
C GLN A 23 23.73 27.06 3.50
N SER A 24 23.19 28.28 3.49
CA SER A 24 23.06 29.08 2.27
C SER A 24 24.42 29.56 1.76
N LYS A 25 25.30 30.02 2.66
CA LYS A 25 26.68 30.44 2.32
C LYS A 25 27.53 29.28 1.79
N MET A 26 27.46 28.12 2.45
CA MET A 26 28.19 26.90 2.04
C MET A 26 27.75 26.32 0.69
N LYS A 27 26.50 26.57 0.27
CA LYS A 27 26.03 26.18 -1.07
C LYS A 27 26.57 27.08 -2.18
N ILE A 28 26.91 28.33 -1.85
CA ILE A 28 27.41 29.34 -2.78
C ILE A 28 28.93 29.19 -2.96
N ASP A 29 29.65 28.98 -1.86
CA ASP A 29 31.10 28.80 -1.84
C ASP A 29 31.46 27.55 -1.03
N PRO A 30 31.57 26.36 -1.66
CA PRO A 30 31.91 25.14 -0.93
C PRO A 30 33.36 25.11 -0.41
N GLU A 31 34.33 25.56 -1.21
CA GLU A 31 35.75 25.47 -0.84
C GLU A 31 36.10 26.40 0.34
N GLY A 32 35.42 27.54 0.45
CA GLY A 32 35.67 28.53 1.50
C GLY A 32 35.17 28.17 2.91
N TYR A 33 34.39 27.09 3.08
CA TYR A 33 33.74 26.72 4.35
C TYR A 33 34.02 25.28 4.80
N GLU A 34 35.12 24.67 4.34
CA GLU A 34 35.50 23.31 4.74
C GLU A 34 35.78 23.18 6.24
N THR A 35 36.36 24.20 6.87
CA THR A 35 36.66 24.21 8.31
C THR A 35 35.38 24.23 9.13
N GLU A 36 34.39 25.05 8.74
CA GLU A 36 33.06 25.07 9.36
C GLU A 36 32.32 23.74 9.16
N LEU A 37 32.45 23.12 7.98
CA LEU A 37 31.90 21.77 7.75
C LEU A 37 32.49 20.76 8.73
N GLY A 38 33.81 20.74 8.88
CA GLY A 38 34.50 19.85 9.81
C GLY A 38 34.05 20.05 11.25
N LEU A 39 33.87 21.30 11.68
CA LEU A 39 33.34 21.63 13.01
C LEU A 39 31.92 21.09 13.21
N VAL A 40 31.01 21.33 12.26
CA VAL A 40 29.62 20.85 12.36
C VAL A 40 29.55 19.33 12.32
N TYR A 41 30.38 18.69 11.48
CA TYR A 41 30.40 17.23 11.37
C TYR A 41 30.97 16.56 12.63
N ASN A 42 32.03 17.13 13.22
CA ASN A 42 32.55 16.66 14.51
C ASN A 42 31.54 16.86 15.64
N GLN A 43 30.84 18.00 15.67
CA GLN A 43 29.76 18.23 16.65
C GLN A 43 28.61 17.23 16.49
N PHE A 44 28.26 16.87 15.24
CA PHE A 44 27.29 15.80 14.97
C PHE A 44 27.76 14.44 15.50
N LYS A 45 29.01 14.05 15.25
CA LYS A 45 29.59 12.80 15.78
C LYS A 45 29.60 12.77 17.31
N SER A 46 30.06 13.84 17.95
CA SER A 46 30.06 13.95 19.42
C SER A 46 28.64 13.86 19.99
N ALA A 47 27.65 14.49 19.34
CA ALA A 47 26.25 14.40 19.77
C ALA A 47 25.69 12.99 19.61
N LEU A 48 26.07 12.28 18.54
CA LEU A 48 25.68 10.90 18.27
C LEU A 48 26.28 9.93 19.30
N ASP A 49 27.57 10.07 19.60
CA ASP A 49 28.27 9.26 20.61
C ASP A 49 27.68 9.48 22.01
N LEU A 50 27.43 10.75 22.39
CA LEU A 50 26.76 11.08 23.65
C LEU A 50 25.38 10.45 23.74
N PHE A 51 24.62 10.46 22.64
CA PHE A 51 23.29 9.85 22.62
C PHE A 51 23.36 8.33 22.76
N GLN A 52 24.30 7.67 22.08
CA GLN A 52 24.50 6.23 22.18
C GLN A 52 24.96 5.82 23.60
N GLN A 53 25.86 6.58 24.20
CA GLN A 53 26.30 6.37 25.58
C GLN A 53 25.14 6.57 26.57
N GLN A 54 24.35 7.62 26.41
CA GLN A 54 23.14 7.83 27.23
C GLN A 54 22.12 6.69 27.07
N ALA A 55 21.93 6.19 25.84
CA ALA A 55 21.06 5.05 25.59
C ALA A 55 21.59 3.76 26.24
N ALA A 56 22.90 3.54 26.26
CA ALA A 56 23.54 2.41 26.93
C ALA A 56 23.45 2.51 28.47
N LEU A 57 23.60 3.72 29.02
CA LEU A 57 23.54 3.99 30.46
C LEU A 57 22.11 4.00 31.02
N ASN A 58 21.10 4.30 30.20
CA ASN A 58 19.68 4.33 30.61
C ASN A 58 19.04 2.94 30.78
N PHE A 59 19.85 1.87 30.86
CA PHE A 59 19.43 0.54 31.26
C PHE A 59 19.44 0.41 32.80
N ALA A 60 18.58 1.13 33.56
CA ALA A 60 18.17 0.77 34.94
C ALA A 60 17.31 1.78 35.74
N SER A 61 16.81 2.90 35.20
CA SER A 61 15.95 3.80 36.01
C SER A 61 14.50 3.73 35.56
N SER A 62 13.64 3.26 36.46
CA SER A 62 12.19 3.04 36.36
C SER A 62 11.34 4.32 36.15
N SER A 63 11.97 5.42 35.72
CA SER A 63 11.35 6.73 35.51
C SER A 63 11.78 7.20 34.12
N GLY A 64 10.92 6.96 33.12
CA GLY A 64 11.15 7.19 31.69
C GLY A 64 11.35 8.66 31.30
N VAL A 65 12.42 9.29 31.77
CA VAL A 65 12.87 10.59 31.29
C VAL A 65 13.77 10.35 30.08
N CYS A 66 13.13 10.49 28.92
CA CYS A 66 13.73 10.52 27.60
C CYS A 66 14.89 11.52 27.56
N ALA A 67 15.90 11.25 26.72
CA ALA A 67 17.05 12.14 26.48
C ALA A 67 16.68 13.63 26.46
N ASP A 68 17.53 14.49 27.03
CA ASP A 68 17.32 15.94 27.10
C ASP A 68 16.81 16.46 25.74
N PRO A 69 15.61 17.09 25.69
CA PRO A 69 15.00 17.55 24.44
C PRO A 69 15.90 18.52 23.68
N THR A 70 16.81 19.21 24.36
CA THR A 70 17.78 20.11 23.73
C THR A 70 18.84 19.36 22.91
N ILE A 71 19.38 18.26 23.43
CA ILE A 71 20.34 17.38 22.73
C ILE A 71 19.67 16.74 21.52
N SER A 72 18.44 16.26 21.70
CA SER A 72 17.65 15.66 20.61
C SER A 72 17.40 16.67 19.49
N LYS A 73 17.10 17.92 19.83
CA LYS A 73 16.89 18.98 18.84
C LYS A 73 18.19 19.34 18.10
N ASP A 74 19.29 19.50 18.83
CA ASP A 74 20.59 19.83 18.23
C ASP A 74 21.07 18.74 17.26
N LEU A 75 20.93 17.46 17.64
CA LEU A 75 21.26 16.34 16.77
C LEU A 75 20.37 16.32 15.51
N SER A 76 19.07 16.57 15.66
CA SER A 76 18.12 16.67 14.55
C SER A 76 18.48 17.79 13.57
N ASP A 77 18.74 18.99 14.10
CA ASP A 77 19.05 20.18 13.30
C ASP A 77 20.36 19.97 12.52
N ARG A 78 21.37 19.35 13.15
CA ARG A 78 22.65 18.99 12.52
C ARG A 78 22.52 17.90 11.47
N ALA A 79 21.75 16.84 11.75
CA ALA A 79 21.50 15.77 10.78
C ALA A 79 20.82 16.33 9.52
N SER A 80 19.81 17.18 9.69
CA SER A 80 19.13 17.87 8.59
C SER A 80 20.09 18.79 7.83
N PHE A 81 20.86 19.62 8.54
CA PHE A 81 21.86 20.50 7.93
C PHE A 81 22.87 19.72 7.08
N LEU A 82 23.50 18.69 7.65
CA LEU A 82 24.49 17.85 6.99
C LEU A 82 23.90 17.16 5.76
N ALA A 83 22.67 16.64 5.84
CA ALA A 83 21.99 16.04 4.69
C ALA A 83 21.81 17.04 3.54
N HIS A 84 21.55 18.32 3.84
CA HIS A 84 21.42 19.34 2.82
C HIS A 84 22.75 19.73 2.16
N VAL A 85 23.87 19.74 2.89
CA VAL A 85 25.20 20.11 2.37
C VAL A 85 25.94 18.93 1.74
N THR A 86 25.57 17.68 2.06
CA THR A 86 26.24 16.46 1.57
C THR A 86 26.53 16.44 0.06
N PRO A 87 25.63 16.86 -0.86
CA PRO A 87 25.92 16.85 -2.30
C PRO A 87 27.04 17.79 -2.73
N PHE A 88 27.31 18.85 -1.95
CA PHE A 88 28.35 19.83 -2.24
C PHE A 88 29.73 19.36 -1.72
N TYR A 89 29.77 18.37 -0.83
CA TYR A 89 30.99 17.85 -0.20
C TYR A 89 31.06 16.32 -0.27
N PRO A 90 31.04 15.71 -1.47
CA PRO A 90 30.92 14.26 -1.63
C PRO A 90 32.10 13.48 -1.05
N LYS A 91 33.31 14.07 -1.02
CA LYS A 91 34.52 13.42 -0.48
C LYS A 91 34.55 13.40 1.05
N GLN A 92 34.16 14.52 1.67
CA GLN A 92 34.26 14.70 3.13
C GLN A 92 33.10 14.05 3.88
N LEU A 93 31.92 13.96 3.24
CA LEU A 93 30.70 13.38 3.82
C LEU A 93 30.32 12.02 3.22
N ALA A 94 31.28 11.29 2.64
CA ALA A 94 31.02 9.97 2.04
C ALA A 94 30.41 8.97 3.04
N GLU A 95 30.89 8.97 4.29
CA GLU A 95 30.47 8.05 5.36
C GLU A 95 29.18 8.49 6.07
N PHE A 96 28.77 9.75 5.90
CA PHE A 96 27.65 10.33 6.65
C PHE A 96 26.31 9.61 6.42
N PRO A 97 25.91 9.25 5.18
CA PRO A 97 24.67 8.52 4.95
C PRO A 97 24.65 7.13 5.62
N ALA A 98 25.79 6.42 5.60
CA ALA A 98 25.93 5.11 6.23
C ALA A 98 25.82 5.23 7.76
N GLN A 99 26.47 6.23 8.36
CA GLN A 99 26.38 6.52 9.81
C GLN A 99 24.94 6.83 10.24
N LEU A 100 24.18 7.60 9.44
CA LEU A 100 22.76 7.86 9.72
C LEU A 100 21.90 6.60 9.64
N ALA A 101 22.14 5.74 8.65
CA ALA A 101 21.41 4.49 8.50
C ALA A 101 21.72 3.53 9.65
N GLU A 102 22.98 3.41 10.05
CA GLU A 102 23.41 2.58 11.19
C GLU A 102 22.82 3.11 12.51
N PHE A 103 22.84 4.43 12.72
CA PHE A 103 22.24 5.05 13.89
C PHE A 103 20.73 4.78 14.02
N LEU A 104 19.99 4.87 12.91
CA LEU A 104 18.58 4.48 12.90
C LEU A 104 18.42 2.98 13.17
N LYS A 105 19.26 2.12 12.60
CA LYS A 105 19.18 0.67 12.79
C LYS A 105 19.42 0.27 14.25
N SER A 106 20.41 0.87 14.93
CA SER A 106 20.74 0.56 16.33
C SER A 106 19.76 1.17 17.32
N SER A 107 19.29 2.40 17.06
CA SER A 107 18.66 3.24 18.09
C SER A 107 17.20 3.60 17.81
N ALA A 108 16.59 3.17 16.69
CA ALA A 108 15.20 3.56 16.36
C ALA A 108 14.14 3.18 17.40
N ARG A 109 14.38 2.22 18.29
CA ARG A 109 13.44 1.87 19.38
C ARG A 109 13.55 2.79 20.59
N THR A 110 14.75 3.33 20.85
CA THR A 110 15.06 4.17 22.01
C THR A 110 14.91 5.66 21.70
N LEU A 111 14.98 6.04 20.42
CA LEU A 111 14.87 7.43 19.99
C LEU A 111 13.46 8.02 20.22
N PRO A 112 13.35 9.29 20.66
CA PRO A 112 12.10 10.03 20.68
C PRO A 112 11.43 10.08 19.30
N SER A 113 10.10 10.04 19.27
CA SER A 113 9.29 10.09 18.02
C SER A 113 9.71 11.23 17.08
N GLY A 114 9.85 12.46 17.61
CA GLY A 114 10.26 13.62 16.82
C GLY A 114 11.64 13.45 16.20
N LEU A 115 12.64 13.04 16.98
CA LEU A 115 14.01 12.84 16.50
C LEU A 115 14.07 11.73 15.43
N ARG A 116 13.37 10.61 15.62
CA ARG A 116 13.28 9.54 14.62
C ARG A 116 12.75 10.05 13.29
N CYS A 117 11.69 10.85 13.31
CA CYS A 117 11.10 11.40 12.09
C CYS A 117 12.10 12.30 11.35
N HIS A 118 12.77 13.22 12.04
CA HIS A 118 13.72 14.14 11.40
C HIS A 118 14.96 13.43 10.84
N VAL A 119 15.52 12.46 11.58
CA VAL A 119 16.67 11.66 11.10
C VAL A 119 16.25 10.82 9.90
N THR A 120 15.05 10.24 9.92
CA THR A 120 14.49 9.51 8.77
C THR A 120 14.30 10.43 7.57
N GLN A 121 13.80 11.66 7.76
CA GLN A 121 13.68 12.66 6.69
C GLN A 121 15.03 13.06 6.11
N ALA A 122 16.06 13.23 6.96
CA ALA A 122 17.43 13.51 6.52
C ALA A 122 17.99 12.37 5.65
N LEU A 123 17.78 11.12 6.05
CA LEU A 123 18.18 9.95 5.25
C LEU A 123 17.41 9.86 3.93
N ILE A 124 16.09 10.13 3.94
CA ILE A 124 15.26 10.19 2.73
C ILE A 124 15.78 11.26 1.75
N LEU A 125 16.19 12.43 2.25
CA LEU A 125 16.75 13.49 1.43
C LEU A 125 18.02 13.02 0.69
N LEU A 126 18.90 12.29 1.38
CA LEU A 126 20.13 11.73 0.81
C LEU A 126 19.85 10.68 -0.27
N ILE A 127 18.86 9.81 -0.04
CA ILE A 127 18.43 8.79 -1.02
C ILE A 127 17.80 9.45 -2.24
N ASN A 128 16.95 10.46 -2.05
CA ASN A 128 16.33 11.19 -3.15
C ASN A 128 17.33 11.90 -4.06
N ARG A 129 18.52 12.21 -3.53
CA ARG A 129 19.67 12.79 -4.22
C ARG A 129 20.63 11.74 -4.80
N ASP A 130 20.22 10.48 -4.79
CA ASP A 130 20.94 9.32 -5.34
C ASP A 130 22.34 9.09 -4.69
N MET A 131 22.53 9.54 -3.44
CA MET A 131 23.77 9.31 -2.66
C MET A 131 23.82 7.91 -2.01
N VAL A 132 22.66 7.30 -1.78
CA VAL A 132 22.50 5.95 -1.20
C VAL A 132 21.45 5.19 -1.99
N ASP A 133 21.71 3.92 -2.30
CA ASP A 133 20.74 3.10 -3.02
C ASP A 133 19.63 2.61 -2.09
N ILE A 134 18.40 2.54 -2.61
CA ILE A 134 17.25 2.01 -1.87
C ILE A 134 17.45 0.52 -1.52
N SER A 135 18.25 -0.21 -2.30
CA SER A 135 18.59 -1.62 -2.07
C SER A 135 19.23 -1.85 -0.71
N GLU A 136 20.05 -0.92 -0.24
CA GLU A 136 20.77 -1.02 1.04
C GLU A 136 19.89 -0.59 2.23
N THR A 137 18.93 0.30 1.97
CA THR A 137 18.11 0.94 3.02
C THR A 137 16.70 0.39 3.13
N LEU A 138 16.21 -0.41 2.17
CA LEU A 138 14.85 -0.95 2.16
C LEU A 138 14.54 -1.71 3.46
N ALA A 139 15.44 -2.59 3.90
CA ALA A 139 15.25 -3.37 5.13
C ALA A 139 15.05 -2.45 6.36
N LEU A 140 15.83 -1.37 6.45
CA LEU A 140 15.70 -0.36 7.49
C LEU A 140 14.33 0.34 7.43
N PHE A 141 13.91 0.83 6.26
CA PHE A 141 12.61 1.49 6.13
C PHE A 141 11.43 0.55 6.41
N MET A 142 11.55 -0.73 6.05
CA MET A 142 10.55 -1.73 6.40
C MET A 142 10.51 -1.99 7.91
N GLU A 143 11.65 -1.98 8.60
CA GLU A 143 11.70 -2.09 10.05
C GLU A 143 11.12 -0.84 10.75
N LEU A 144 11.42 0.38 10.26
CA LEU A 144 10.84 1.63 10.77
C LEU A 144 9.30 1.63 10.70
N GLN A 145 8.71 0.96 9.70
CA GLN A 145 7.27 0.82 9.57
C GLN A 145 6.61 -0.07 10.64
N THR A 146 7.39 -0.83 11.41
CA THR A 146 6.88 -1.67 12.50
C THR A 146 6.75 -0.90 13.82
N LEU A 147 7.36 0.28 13.90
CA LEU A 147 7.36 1.09 15.11
C LEU A 147 5.97 1.67 15.40
N GLY A 148 5.68 1.95 16.68
CA GLY A 148 4.37 2.42 17.14
C GLY A 148 3.92 3.79 16.61
N ASP A 149 4.82 4.53 15.96
CA ASP A 149 4.61 5.92 15.55
C ASP A 149 3.94 6.06 14.19
N ARG A 150 2.72 6.63 14.16
CA ARG A 150 1.94 6.77 12.92
C ARG A 150 2.62 7.64 11.87
N THR A 151 3.28 8.73 12.27
CA THR A 151 3.89 9.68 11.32
C THR A 151 5.10 9.05 10.65
N LEU A 152 5.97 8.42 11.45
CA LEU A 152 7.14 7.69 10.97
C LEU A 152 6.76 6.54 10.02
N ARG A 153 5.74 5.77 10.38
CA ARG A 153 5.25 4.68 9.53
C ARG A 153 4.77 5.18 8.18
N ASN A 154 4.01 6.28 8.14
CA ASN A 154 3.53 6.85 6.89
C ASN A 154 4.68 7.42 6.05
N LEU A 155 5.61 8.11 6.69
CA LEU A 155 6.80 8.65 6.04
C LEU A 155 7.64 7.55 5.39
N ALA A 156 7.96 6.48 6.13
CA ALA A 156 8.76 5.36 5.65
C ALA A 156 8.03 4.60 4.53
N PHE A 157 6.74 4.33 4.68
CA PHE A 157 5.93 3.67 3.65
C PHE A 157 5.88 4.49 2.35
N THR A 158 5.53 5.77 2.45
CA THR A 158 5.44 6.69 1.31
C THR A 158 6.77 6.80 0.58
N HIS A 159 7.88 6.89 1.33
CA HIS A 159 9.22 6.92 0.75
C HIS A 159 9.55 5.62 -0.01
N VAL A 160 9.29 4.44 0.57
CA VAL A 160 9.57 3.16 -0.11
C VAL A 160 8.80 3.07 -1.43
N VAL A 161 7.51 3.38 -1.42
CA VAL A 161 6.67 3.33 -2.63
C VAL A 161 7.14 4.37 -3.66
N HIS A 162 7.42 5.60 -3.23
CA HIS A 162 7.90 6.67 -4.10
C HIS A 162 9.26 6.34 -4.73
N SER A 163 10.23 5.86 -3.95
CA SER A 163 11.58 5.56 -4.41
C SER A 163 11.59 4.40 -5.41
N ILE A 164 10.81 3.35 -5.16
CA ILE A 164 10.65 2.23 -6.11
C ILE A 164 9.96 2.70 -7.40
N ARG A 165 8.94 3.56 -7.30
CA ARG A 165 8.27 4.17 -8.45
C ARG A 165 9.23 5.06 -9.25
N LYS A 166 10.00 5.94 -8.59
CA LYS A 166 10.99 6.83 -9.19
C LYS A 166 12.03 6.02 -9.98
N MET A 167 12.54 4.94 -9.37
CA MET A 167 13.51 4.04 -10.00
C MET A 167 12.97 3.40 -11.29
N ASN A 168 11.67 3.09 -11.34
CA ASN A 168 11.03 2.44 -12.49
C ASN A 168 10.36 3.42 -13.48
N LYS A 169 10.50 4.74 -13.29
CA LYS A 169 9.78 5.76 -14.10
C LYS A 169 10.21 5.78 -15.57
N LYS A 170 11.52 5.59 -15.85
CA LYS A 170 12.06 5.62 -17.22
C LYS A 170 12.11 4.23 -17.84
N HIS A 171 12.66 3.28 -17.11
CA HIS A 171 12.81 1.88 -17.52
C HIS A 171 12.65 0.97 -16.30
N LYS A 172 12.11 -0.24 -16.49
CA LYS A 172 12.00 -1.22 -15.42
C LYS A 172 13.36 -1.84 -15.14
N ASN A 173 13.97 -1.50 -13.99
CA ASN A 173 15.24 -2.12 -13.60
C ASN A 173 14.98 -3.48 -12.93
N GLU A 174 14.85 -4.53 -13.73
CA GLU A 174 14.49 -5.87 -13.25
C GLU A 174 15.47 -6.41 -12.20
N ALA A 175 16.78 -6.20 -12.36
CA ALA A 175 17.78 -6.72 -11.43
C ALA A 175 17.58 -6.12 -10.01
N LYS A 176 17.42 -4.79 -9.93
CA LYS A 176 17.14 -4.12 -8.65
C LYS A 176 15.76 -4.49 -8.11
N ASN A 177 14.74 -4.55 -8.96
CA ASN A 177 13.41 -4.98 -8.53
C ASN A 177 13.42 -6.39 -7.94
N ARG A 178 14.13 -7.34 -8.55
CA ARG A 178 14.26 -8.71 -8.03
C ARG A 178 14.92 -8.73 -6.65
N ALA A 179 15.96 -7.93 -6.44
CA ALA A 179 16.61 -7.81 -5.14
C ALA A 179 15.66 -7.26 -4.06
N LEU A 180 14.96 -6.16 -4.36
CA LEU A 180 13.99 -5.54 -3.44
C LEU A 180 12.79 -6.46 -3.14
N GLN A 181 12.26 -7.13 -4.16
CA GLN A 181 11.21 -8.13 -4.02
C GLN A 181 11.63 -9.27 -3.09
N ASN A 182 12.85 -9.80 -3.24
CA ASN A 182 13.34 -10.88 -2.38
C ASN A 182 13.36 -10.47 -0.90
N ILE A 183 13.75 -9.23 -0.60
CA ILE A 183 13.70 -8.70 0.78
C ILE A 183 12.27 -8.74 1.30
N LEU A 184 11.29 -8.22 0.53
CA LEU A 184 9.89 -8.21 0.98
C LEU A 184 9.27 -9.61 1.06
N PHE A 185 9.62 -10.52 0.16
CA PHE A 185 9.13 -11.90 0.18
C PHE A 185 9.62 -12.65 1.41
N VAL A 186 10.90 -12.51 1.75
CA VAL A 186 11.45 -13.10 2.98
C VAL A 186 10.76 -12.50 4.21
N MET A 187 10.57 -11.19 4.25
CA MET A 187 9.86 -10.53 5.36
C MET A 187 8.39 -10.96 5.49
N LEU A 188 7.70 -11.23 4.39
CA LEU A 188 6.32 -11.70 4.37
C LEU A 188 6.17 -13.13 4.90
N GLN A 189 7.20 -13.96 4.77
CA GLN A 189 7.19 -15.34 5.25
C GLN A 189 7.56 -15.48 6.73
N GLN A 190 8.01 -14.39 7.38
CA GLN A 190 8.38 -14.40 8.79
C GLN A 190 7.16 -14.49 9.70
N ASP A 191 7.32 -15.15 10.86
CA ASP A 191 6.25 -15.29 11.85
C ASP A 191 5.90 -13.96 12.57
N ASP A 192 6.76 -12.94 12.49
CA ASP A 192 6.47 -11.62 13.04
C ASP A 192 5.33 -10.94 12.25
N GLU A 193 4.13 -10.99 12.83
CA GLU A 193 2.92 -10.43 12.25
C GLU A 193 3.07 -8.96 11.83
N ALA A 194 3.78 -8.14 12.62
CA ALA A 194 3.91 -6.72 12.32
C ALA A 194 4.76 -6.48 11.07
N ARG A 195 5.89 -7.21 10.95
CA ARG A 195 6.79 -7.13 9.78
C ARG A 195 6.12 -7.71 8.53
N ALA A 196 5.55 -8.90 8.63
CA ALA A 196 4.90 -9.56 7.52
C ALA A 196 3.68 -8.77 7.00
N LYS A 197 2.89 -8.17 7.91
CA LYS A 197 1.80 -7.26 7.52
C LYS A 197 2.30 -6.04 6.74
N ARG A 198 3.42 -5.43 7.15
CA ARG A 198 3.99 -4.29 6.41
C ARG A 198 4.51 -4.71 5.04
N ALA A 199 5.18 -5.85 4.95
CA ALA A 199 5.63 -6.40 3.67
C ALA A 199 4.45 -6.65 2.72
N LEU A 200 3.36 -7.27 3.21
CA LEU A 200 2.15 -7.50 2.41
C LEU A 200 1.55 -6.18 1.90
N ILE A 201 1.36 -5.19 2.77
CA ILE A 201 0.78 -3.88 2.38
C ILE A 201 1.64 -3.21 1.30
N THR A 202 2.96 -3.20 1.45
CA THR A 202 3.87 -2.63 0.45
C THR A 202 3.80 -3.37 -0.89
N LEU A 203 3.77 -4.71 -0.88
CA LEU A 203 3.63 -5.52 -2.10
C LEU A 203 2.29 -5.25 -2.80
N CYS A 204 1.20 -5.24 -2.04
CA CYS A 204 -0.14 -4.91 -2.56
C CYS A 204 -0.16 -3.52 -3.21
N GLU A 205 0.44 -2.52 -2.56
CA GLU A 205 0.47 -1.15 -3.08
C GLU A 205 1.31 -1.01 -4.36
N LEU A 206 2.47 -1.66 -4.42
CA LEU A 206 3.34 -1.64 -5.59
C LEU A 206 2.73 -2.40 -6.79
N HIS A 207 2.02 -3.49 -6.52
CA HIS A 207 1.26 -4.23 -7.54
C HIS A 207 0.12 -3.37 -8.08
N ARG A 208 -0.66 -2.76 -7.18
CA ARG A 208 -1.80 -1.90 -7.52
C ARG A 208 -1.40 -0.67 -8.34
N ARG A 209 -0.27 -0.05 -8.00
CA ARG A 209 0.33 1.06 -8.77
C ARG A 209 0.98 0.62 -10.09
N LYS A 210 0.87 -0.66 -10.46
CA LYS A 210 1.44 -1.28 -11.68
C LYS A 210 2.96 -1.12 -11.81
N VAL A 211 3.64 -0.90 -10.69
CA VAL A 211 5.11 -0.79 -10.63
C VAL A 211 5.72 -2.19 -10.64
N TRP A 212 5.22 -3.06 -9.76
CA TRP A 212 5.57 -4.48 -9.69
C TRP A 212 4.39 -5.34 -10.11
N PHE A 213 4.08 -5.24 -11.40
CA PHE A 213 3.06 -6.04 -12.06
C PHE A 213 3.72 -7.22 -12.77
N ASP A 214 4.08 -8.24 -12.00
CA ASP A 214 4.77 -9.44 -12.47
C ASP A 214 4.30 -10.70 -11.72
N ASP A 215 4.58 -11.87 -12.30
CA ASP A 215 4.16 -13.16 -11.73
C ASP A 215 4.73 -13.40 -10.33
N ARG A 216 5.95 -12.91 -10.05
CA ARG A 216 6.58 -13.12 -8.74
C ARG A 216 5.82 -12.40 -7.64
N THR A 217 5.47 -11.13 -7.87
CA THR A 217 4.71 -10.33 -6.90
C THR A 217 3.30 -10.88 -6.73
N ALA A 218 2.63 -11.22 -7.84
CA ALA A 218 1.30 -11.82 -7.80
C ALA A 218 1.28 -13.15 -7.03
N ASN A 219 2.21 -14.07 -7.34
CA ASN A 219 2.36 -15.33 -6.61
C ASN A 219 2.63 -15.08 -5.12
N SER A 220 3.50 -14.12 -4.76
CA SER A 220 3.75 -13.80 -3.35
C SER A 220 2.52 -13.27 -2.61
N ILE A 221 1.70 -12.43 -3.25
CA ILE A 221 0.45 -11.93 -2.67
C ILE A 221 -0.54 -13.09 -2.46
N CYS A 222 -0.68 -13.96 -3.46
CA CYS A 222 -1.52 -15.16 -3.34
C CYS A 222 -1.01 -16.10 -2.24
N MET A 223 0.30 -16.33 -2.15
CA MET A 223 0.89 -17.19 -1.11
C MET A 223 0.65 -16.65 0.31
N ALA A 224 0.43 -15.33 0.49
CA ALA A 224 0.07 -14.76 1.79
C ALA A 224 -1.27 -15.28 2.33
N CYS A 225 -2.15 -15.83 1.48
CA CYS A 225 -3.37 -16.53 1.92
C CYS A 225 -3.10 -17.80 2.75
N PHE A 226 -1.87 -18.33 2.73
CA PHE A 226 -1.48 -19.51 3.52
C PHE A 226 -0.70 -19.17 4.79
N HIS A 227 -0.53 -17.88 5.10
CA HIS A 227 0.23 -17.44 6.26
C HIS A 227 -0.35 -18.00 7.57
N SER A 228 0.53 -18.24 8.57
CA SER A 228 0.16 -18.79 9.88
C SER A 228 -0.78 -17.84 10.64
N SER A 229 -0.46 -16.54 10.70
CA SER A 229 -1.34 -15.50 11.24
C SER A 229 -2.58 -15.26 10.38
N SER A 230 -3.75 -15.45 10.99
CA SER A 230 -5.06 -15.23 10.36
C SER A 230 -5.25 -13.78 9.88
N ARG A 231 -4.67 -12.79 10.56
CA ARG A 231 -4.79 -11.39 10.18
C ARG A 231 -4.12 -11.09 8.83
N ILE A 232 -2.98 -11.72 8.56
CA ILE A 232 -2.26 -11.59 7.29
C ILE A 232 -3.03 -12.31 6.18
N MET A 233 -3.49 -13.54 6.47
CA MET A 233 -4.35 -14.29 5.55
C MET A 233 -5.61 -13.50 5.16
N ILE A 234 -6.34 -12.95 6.13
CA ILE A 234 -7.54 -12.14 5.90
C ILE A 234 -7.22 -10.90 5.07
N ALA A 235 -6.11 -10.21 5.37
CA ALA A 235 -5.67 -9.05 4.59
C ALA A 235 -5.37 -9.41 3.13
N ALA A 236 -4.70 -10.54 2.88
CA ALA A 236 -4.43 -11.04 1.55
C ALA A 236 -5.72 -11.42 0.80
N LEU A 237 -6.61 -12.17 1.45
CA LEU A 237 -7.91 -12.55 0.89
C LEU A 237 -8.76 -11.31 0.55
N SER A 238 -8.80 -10.31 1.45
CA SER A 238 -9.54 -9.06 1.22
C SER A 238 -8.97 -8.30 0.03
N PHE A 239 -7.65 -8.17 -0.05
CA PHE A 239 -7.00 -7.51 -1.18
C PHE A 239 -7.32 -8.19 -2.52
N LEU A 240 -7.27 -9.53 -2.57
CA LEU A 240 -7.57 -10.30 -3.78
C LEU A 240 -9.03 -10.17 -4.22
N LEU A 241 -9.98 -10.11 -3.27
CA LEU A 241 -11.40 -9.99 -3.56
C LEU A 241 -11.81 -8.57 -3.94
N ASP A 242 -11.28 -7.56 -3.25
CA ASP A 242 -11.64 -6.16 -3.45
C ASP A 242 -10.70 -5.44 -4.41
N TYR A 243 -9.75 -6.13 -5.05
CA TYR A 243 -8.75 -5.55 -5.95
C TYR A 243 -9.36 -4.58 -6.98
N GLU A 244 -10.47 -4.99 -7.61
CA GLU A 244 -11.19 -4.19 -8.62
C GLU A 244 -11.79 -2.90 -8.06
N LYS A 245 -12.28 -2.92 -6.82
CA LYS A 245 -12.86 -1.73 -6.18
C LYS A 245 -11.81 -0.69 -5.81
N ILE A 246 -10.57 -1.14 -5.58
CA ILE A 246 -9.46 -0.30 -5.10
C ILE A 246 -8.67 0.29 -6.29
N GLU A 247 -8.75 -0.29 -7.50
CA GLU A 247 -8.15 0.33 -8.70
C GLU A 247 -8.84 1.66 -9.10
N ASP A 248 -10.13 1.81 -8.81
CA ASP A 248 -10.93 2.97 -9.24
C ASP A 248 -10.67 4.27 -8.46
N ASP A 249 -10.13 4.18 -7.24
CA ASP A 249 -9.91 5.32 -6.33
C ASP A 249 -8.64 6.13 -6.63
N ASP A 250 -7.67 5.54 -7.34
CA ASP A 250 -6.29 6.06 -7.36
C ASP A 250 -5.81 6.66 -8.68
N ASN A 251 -6.64 6.60 -9.73
CA ASN A 251 -6.38 7.36 -10.96
C ASN A 251 -6.51 8.89 -10.74
N ASP A 252 -6.71 9.35 -9.51
CA ASP A 252 -6.75 10.75 -9.09
C ASP A 252 -5.40 11.30 -8.56
N ASP A 253 -4.31 10.51 -8.63
CA ASP A 253 -2.96 10.93 -8.22
C ASP A 253 -2.30 11.83 -9.31
N SER A 254 -2.98 12.92 -9.67
CA SER A 254 -2.37 14.08 -10.33
C SER A 254 -1.94 15.08 -9.27
N ASP A 255 -0.64 15.35 -9.19
CA ASP A 255 0.01 16.38 -8.37
C ASP A 255 -0.87 17.63 -8.17
N ALA A 256 -1.47 17.73 -6.99
CA ALA A 256 -2.12 18.94 -6.53
C ALA A 256 -1.89 19.08 -5.01
N SER A 257 -0.74 19.63 -4.67
CA SER A 257 -0.64 20.52 -3.53
C SER A 257 -1.80 21.52 -3.55
N SER A 258 -2.43 21.69 -2.39
CA SER A 258 -3.54 22.61 -2.04
C SER A 258 -4.97 22.21 -2.42
N ALA A 259 -5.73 21.71 -1.43
CA ALA A 259 -7.09 22.16 -1.12
C ALA A 259 -7.50 21.59 0.24
N GLU A 260 -7.76 22.48 1.19
CA GLU A 260 -8.43 22.15 2.45
C GLU A 260 -9.91 21.77 2.22
N ASP A 261 -10.41 20.98 3.17
CA ASP A 261 -11.82 20.76 3.57
C ASP A 261 -12.93 20.67 2.52
N ASP A 262 -13.56 19.48 2.41
CA ASP A 262 -14.95 19.27 2.87
C ASP A 262 -15.30 17.75 2.81
N PRO A 263 -16.00 17.16 3.81
CA PRO A 263 -16.30 15.73 3.84
C PRO A 263 -17.75 15.42 3.41
N ASN A 264 -17.95 14.89 2.19
CA ASN A 264 -18.98 13.88 1.87
C ASN A 264 -19.04 13.56 0.35
N PRO A 265 -18.87 12.29 -0.08
CA PRO A 265 -19.31 11.85 -1.39
C PRO A 265 -20.55 10.96 -1.21
N ARG A 266 -21.73 11.54 -0.96
CA ARG A 266 -22.98 10.82 -1.21
C ARG A 266 -23.40 11.04 -2.65
N SER A 267 -23.40 9.93 -3.39
CA SER A 267 -23.82 9.77 -4.78
C SER A 267 -25.17 10.44 -5.08
N ALA A 268 -25.14 11.63 -5.66
CA ALA A 268 -26.27 12.17 -6.39
C ALA A 268 -26.15 11.67 -7.85
N GLN A 269 -27.10 10.86 -8.32
CA GLN A 269 -27.25 10.57 -9.75
C GLN A 269 -27.43 11.90 -10.50
N VAL A 270 -26.42 12.30 -11.26
CA VAL A 270 -26.44 13.56 -12.00
C VAL A 270 -27.12 13.34 -13.36
N VAL A 271 -28.44 13.54 -13.40
CA VAL A 271 -29.18 13.61 -14.67
C VAL A 271 -28.97 15.00 -15.27
N ILE A 272 -28.31 15.07 -16.44
CA ILE A 272 -28.18 16.33 -17.19
C ILE A 272 -29.46 16.55 -17.98
N SER A 273 -30.30 17.48 -17.53
CA SER A 273 -31.52 17.88 -18.24
C SER A 273 -31.21 18.92 -19.33
N LYS A 274 -31.99 18.94 -20.42
CA LYS A 274 -31.89 19.97 -21.49
C LYS A 274 -32.01 21.40 -20.94
N GLU A 275 -32.76 21.58 -19.86
CA GLU A 275 -32.91 22.85 -19.15
C GLU A 275 -31.61 23.33 -18.48
N SER A 276 -30.80 22.41 -17.93
CA SER A 276 -29.53 22.75 -17.29
C SER A 276 -28.50 23.30 -18.29
N ILE A 277 -28.55 22.81 -19.54
CA ILE A 277 -27.72 23.26 -20.66
C ILE A 277 -28.15 24.67 -21.09
N TYR A 278 -29.46 24.90 -21.25
CA TYR A 278 -30.00 26.21 -21.62
C TYR A 278 -29.70 27.30 -20.57
N LYS A 279 -29.90 26.99 -19.29
CA LYS A 279 -29.63 27.92 -18.17
C LYS A 279 -28.15 28.29 -18.06
N ALA A 280 -27.23 27.38 -18.43
CA ALA A 280 -25.79 27.64 -18.39
C ALA A 280 -25.33 28.62 -19.48
N HIS A 281 -26.00 28.66 -20.63
CA HIS A 281 -25.62 29.50 -21.76
C HIS A 281 -26.40 30.84 -21.79
N ASN A 282 -27.69 30.81 -21.43
CA ASN A 282 -28.62 31.88 -21.78
C ASN A 282 -29.11 32.71 -20.58
N GLN A 283 -28.92 32.27 -19.32
CA GLN A 283 -29.47 32.97 -18.14
C GLN A 283 -28.42 33.42 -17.11
N GLY A 284 -28.44 34.73 -16.81
CA GLY A 284 -27.68 35.36 -15.73
C GLY A 284 -26.54 36.28 -16.21
N THR A 285 -25.82 36.87 -15.26
CA THR A 285 -24.64 37.71 -15.53
C THR A 285 -23.46 36.89 -16.05
N VAL A 286 -22.47 37.54 -16.67
CA VAL A 286 -21.28 36.89 -17.25
C VAL A 286 -20.56 35.98 -16.24
N SER A 287 -20.43 36.43 -14.99
CA SER A 287 -19.84 35.64 -13.89
C SER A 287 -20.71 34.42 -13.51
N SER A 288 -22.03 34.58 -13.46
CA SER A 288 -22.97 33.49 -13.17
C SER A 288 -22.96 32.42 -14.27
N LYS A 289 -22.91 32.82 -15.55
CA LYS A 289 -22.78 31.91 -16.69
C LYS A 289 -21.49 31.10 -16.65
N LYS A 290 -20.35 31.72 -16.29
CA LYS A 290 -19.06 31.02 -16.13
C LYS A 290 -19.13 29.93 -15.06
N LYS A 291 -19.74 30.21 -13.89
CA LYS A 291 -19.94 29.24 -12.81
C LYS A 291 -20.88 28.09 -13.23
N LYS A 292 -22.00 28.40 -13.89
CA LYS A 292 -22.96 27.39 -14.37
C LYS A 292 -22.35 26.48 -15.45
N LYS A 293 -21.56 27.03 -16.37
CA LYS A 293 -20.82 26.28 -17.39
C LYS A 293 -19.78 25.34 -16.77
N ALA A 294 -19.05 25.80 -15.75
CA ALA A 294 -18.10 24.95 -15.02
C ALA A 294 -18.80 23.80 -14.28
N LYS A 295 -19.94 24.04 -13.63
CA LYS A 295 -20.74 23.00 -12.96
C LYS A 295 -21.28 21.98 -13.96
N LEU A 296 -21.78 22.42 -15.11
CA LEU A 296 -22.25 21.55 -16.18
C LEU A 296 -21.10 20.71 -16.77
N GLN A 297 -19.93 21.29 -17.00
CA GLN A 297 -18.76 20.54 -17.47
C GLN A 297 -18.31 19.48 -16.46
N ARG A 298 -18.36 19.78 -15.16
CA ARG A 298 -18.05 18.79 -14.09
C ARG A 298 -19.04 17.62 -14.09
N ALA A 299 -20.33 17.92 -14.25
CA ALA A 299 -21.40 16.92 -14.40
C ALA A 299 -21.19 16.03 -15.64
N ILE A 300 -20.88 16.63 -16.80
CA ILE A 300 -20.62 15.88 -18.06
C ILE A 300 -19.40 14.97 -17.90
N ARG A 301 -18.32 15.45 -17.27
CA ARG A 301 -17.12 14.64 -17.02
C ARG A 301 -17.43 13.47 -16.09
N SER A 302 -18.22 13.68 -15.04
CA SER A 302 -18.67 12.62 -14.12
C SER A 302 -19.50 11.55 -14.83
N MET A 303 -20.45 11.96 -15.70
CA MET A 303 -21.27 11.01 -16.45
C MET A 303 -20.45 10.24 -17.50
N LYS A 304 -19.55 10.91 -18.25
CA LYS A 304 -18.65 10.23 -19.18
C LYS A 304 -17.71 9.25 -18.46
N ARG A 305 -17.28 9.57 -17.23
CA ARG A 305 -16.50 8.64 -16.38
C ARG A 305 -17.34 7.42 -16.02
N GLN A 306 -18.58 7.60 -15.55
CA GLN A 306 -19.49 6.48 -15.27
C GLN A 306 -19.77 5.61 -16.50
N GLN A 307 -19.95 6.21 -17.68
CA GLN A 307 -20.14 5.46 -18.93
C GLN A 307 -18.90 4.69 -19.40
N ARG A 308 -17.69 5.20 -19.11
CA ARG A 308 -16.44 4.46 -19.35
C ARG A 308 -16.30 3.28 -18.39
N LEU A 309 -16.56 3.51 -17.10
CA LEU A 309 -16.55 2.45 -16.07
C LEU A 309 -17.52 1.31 -16.39
N SER A 310 -18.73 1.61 -16.88
CA SER A 310 -19.69 0.57 -17.29
C SER A 310 -19.27 -0.20 -18.54
N SER A 311 -18.49 0.41 -19.43
CA SER A 311 -18.01 -0.22 -20.67
C SER A 311 -16.72 -1.02 -20.46
N GLU A 312 -15.85 -0.60 -19.52
CA GLU A 312 -14.60 -1.27 -19.16
C GLU A 312 -14.80 -2.44 -18.20
N ASN A 313 -15.98 -2.59 -17.58
CA ASN A 313 -16.26 -3.66 -16.62
C ASN A 313 -16.15 -5.08 -17.20
N ASN A 314 -16.17 -5.26 -18.53
CA ASN A 314 -15.87 -6.54 -19.17
C ASN A 314 -14.37 -6.87 -19.24
N ASN A 315 -13.47 -5.91 -18.98
CA ASN A 315 -12.01 -6.04 -19.03
C ASN A 315 -11.30 -5.79 -17.67
N SER A 316 -12.05 -5.42 -16.62
CA SER A 316 -11.55 -5.11 -15.26
C SER A 316 -10.72 -6.24 -14.64
N ASN A 317 -11.00 -7.50 -15.01
CA ASN A 317 -10.23 -8.64 -14.51
C ASN A 317 -8.76 -8.66 -14.97
N TYR A 318 -8.35 -7.92 -16.02
CA TYR A 318 -7.01 -8.04 -16.62
C TYR A 318 -5.85 -7.72 -15.65
N TYR A 319 -6.08 -6.85 -14.67
CA TYR A 319 -5.03 -6.38 -13.74
C TYR A 319 -5.04 -7.10 -12.40
N SER A 320 -5.93 -8.08 -12.19
CA SER A 320 -5.96 -8.83 -10.95
C SER A 320 -4.66 -9.65 -10.76
N PRO A 321 -4.13 -9.76 -9.52
CA PRO A 321 -3.04 -10.70 -9.21
C PRO A 321 -3.36 -12.13 -9.66
N PHE A 322 -4.64 -12.51 -9.72
CA PHE A 322 -5.04 -13.84 -10.19
C PHE A 322 -4.59 -14.13 -11.62
N ASN A 323 -4.51 -13.17 -12.53
CA ASN A 323 -4.09 -13.47 -13.92
C ASN A 323 -2.62 -13.88 -14.03
N HIS A 324 -1.79 -13.42 -13.12
CA HIS A 324 -0.35 -13.70 -13.07
C HIS A 324 -0.02 -14.84 -12.09
N LEU A 325 -1.04 -15.46 -11.50
CA LEU A 325 -0.89 -16.64 -10.66
C LEU A 325 -0.50 -17.83 -11.54
N LYS A 326 0.70 -18.36 -11.33
CA LYS A 326 1.22 -19.52 -12.07
C LYS A 326 1.04 -20.85 -11.34
N ASP A 327 0.76 -20.79 -10.05
CA ASP A 327 0.64 -21.97 -9.22
C ASP A 327 -0.74 -22.64 -9.40
N ALA A 328 -0.79 -23.67 -10.25
CA ALA A 328 -1.98 -24.48 -10.48
C ALA A 328 -2.49 -25.17 -9.19
N GLY A 329 -1.60 -25.47 -8.23
CA GLY A 329 -1.96 -26.08 -6.95
C GLY A 329 -2.52 -25.10 -5.92
N PHE A 330 -2.61 -23.80 -6.23
CA PHE A 330 -3.11 -22.78 -5.30
C PHE A 330 -4.53 -23.09 -4.84
N ALA A 331 -5.44 -23.38 -5.77
CA ALA A 331 -6.85 -23.62 -5.47
C ALA A 331 -7.06 -24.88 -4.61
N GLU A 332 -6.35 -25.96 -4.92
CA GLU A 332 -6.40 -27.22 -4.16
C GLU A 332 -5.89 -27.06 -2.73
N ARG A 333 -4.75 -26.37 -2.56
CA ARG A 333 -4.18 -26.11 -1.23
C ARG A 333 -5.10 -25.21 -0.40
N LEU A 334 -5.67 -24.17 -1.03
CA LEU A 334 -6.59 -23.25 -0.33
C LEU A 334 -7.90 -23.95 0.04
N PHE A 335 -8.39 -24.83 -0.82
CA PHE A 335 -9.55 -25.67 -0.53
C PHE A 335 -9.29 -26.66 0.61
N SER A 336 -8.13 -27.32 0.62
CA SER A 336 -7.72 -28.21 1.71
C SER A 336 -7.66 -27.44 3.03
N ARG A 337 -7.08 -26.24 3.02
CA ARG A 337 -7.06 -25.35 4.20
C ARG A 337 -8.47 -24.95 4.63
N LEU A 338 -9.37 -24.60 3.70
CA LEU A 338 -10.75 -24.23 3.99
C LEU A 338 -11.49 -25.35 4.76
N GLN A 339 -11.25 -26.61 4.39
CA GLN A 339 -11.89 -27.77 5.03
C GLN A 339 -11.48 -27.95 6.49
N THR A 340 -10.22 -27.66 6.84
CA THR A 340 -9.68 -27.79 8.20
C THR A 340 -9.67 -26.48 8.98
N CYS A 341 -10.09 -25.38 8.35
CA CYS A 341 -10.02 -24.03 8.93
C CYS A 341 -11.04 -23.85 10.07
N ASN A 342 -10.59 -23.31 11.21
CA ASN A 342 -11.44 -22.97 12.35
C ASN A 342 -11.77 -21.47 12.45
N GLU A 343 -11.65 -20.73 11.34
CA GLU A 343 -12.02 -19.31 11.30
C GLU A 343 -13.53 -19.10 11.24
N ARG A 344 -13.94 -17.84 11.48
CA ARG A 344 -15.33 -17.41 11.35
C ARG A 344 -15.86 -17.64 9.93
N PHE A 345 -17.18 -17.78 9.82
CA PHE A 345 -17.85 -18.07 8.54
C PHE A 345 -17.53 -17.03 7.45
N GLU A 346 -17.38 -15.76 7.82
CA GLU A 346 -17.04 -14.68 6.89
C GLU A 346 -15.67 -14.92 6.22
N VAL A 347 -14.69 -15.39 6.98
CA VAL A 347 -13.35 -15.72 6.45
C VAL A 347 -13.41 -16.95 5.56
N LYS A 348 -14.19 -17.97 5.94
CA LYS A 348 -14.44 -19.17 5.10
C LYS A 348 -15.10 -18.78 3.77
N MET A 349 -16.06 -17.85 3.81
CA MET A 349 -16.69 -17.30 2.61
C MET A 349 -15.68 -16.55 1.72
N MET A 350 -14.75 -15.79 2.32
CA MET A 350 -13.66 -15.14 1.55
C MET A 350 -12.79 -16.17 0.84
N MET A 351 -12.35 -17.23 1.53
CA MET A 351 -11.58 -18.32 0.93
C MET A 351 -12.35 -18.99 -0.21
N LEU A 352 -13.63 -19.27 -0.01
CA LEU A 352 -14.52 -19.89 -0.99
C LEU A 352 -14.64 -19.04 -2.27
N LYS A 353 -14.80 -17.72 -2.13
CA LYS A 353 -14.81 -16.78 -3.26
C LYS A 353 -13.48 -16.74 -4.01
N VAL A 354 -12.35 -16.74 -3.28
CA VAL A 354 -11.01 -16.76 -3.89
C VAL A 354 -10.77 -18.06 -4.66
N ILE A 355 -11.15 -19.21 -4.09
CA ILE A 355 -11.07 -20.51 -4.77
C ILE A 355 -11.91 -20.49 -6.04
N ALA A 356 -13.18 -20.07 -5.94
CA ALA A 356 -14.09 -20.02 -7.09
C ALA A 356 -13.58 -19.09 -8.21
N ARG A 357 -13.07 -17.90 -7.85
CA ARG A 357 -12.47 -16.95 -8.80
C ARG A 357 -11.26 -17.55 -9.49
N THR A 358 -10.40 -18.26 -8.76
CA THR A 358 -9.22 -18.91 -9.34
C THR A 358 -9.62 -20.04 -10.28
N VAL A 359 -10.56 -20.90 -9.86
CA VAL A 359 -11.07 -22.02 -10.66
C VAL A 359 -11.66 -21.53 -11.97
N GLY A 360 -12.57 -20.55 -11.92
CA GLY A 360 -13.21 -20.01 -13.13
C GLY A 360 -12.23 -19.30 -14.07
N LEU A 361 -11.30 -18.51 -13.53
CA LEU A 361 -10.36 -17.74 -14.32
C LEU A 361 -9.34 -18.64 -15.05
N HIS A 362 -8.79 -19.63 -14.36
CA HIS A 362 -7.76 -20.52 -14.88
C HIS A 362 -8.32 -21.83 -15.44
N ARG A 363 -9.65 -21.97 -15.49
CA ARG A 363 -10.35 -23.19 -15.95
C ARG A 363 -9.85 -24.46 -15.26
N LEU A 364 -9.68 -24.40 -13.93
CA LEU A 364 -9.14 -25.51 -13.14
C LEU A 364 -10.21 -26.56 -12.84
N ILE A 365 -9.85 -27.84 -12.86
CA ILE A 365 -10.80 -28.92 -12.54
C ILE A 365 -10.69 -29.28 -11.05
N LEU A 366 -11.53 -28.70 -10.20
CA LEU A 366 -11.58 -28.96 -8.76
C LEU A 366 -12.91 -29.63 -8.34
N LEU A 367 -13.09 -30.90 -8.71
CA LEU A 367 -14.37 -31.61 -8.59
C LEU A 367 -14.93 -31.67 -7.16
N ASN A 368 -14.07 -31.84 -6.16
CA ASN A 368 -14.48 -31.92 -4.75
C ASN A 368 -15.06 -30.61 -4.21
N PHE A 369 -14.91 -29.49 -4.93
CA PHE A 369 -15.47 -28.21 -4.56
C PHE A 369 -17.01 -28.20 -4.64
N TYR A 370 -17.61 -28.79 -5.67
CA TYR A 370 -19.08 -28.75 -5.85
C TYR A 370 -19.85 -29.53 -4.77
N PRO A 371 -19.46 -30.77 -4.40
CA PRO A 371 -20.07 -31.48 -3.27
C PRO A 371 -19.88 -30.76 -1.93
N PHE A 372 -18.77 -30.01 -1.77
CA PHE A 372 -18.57 -29.18 -0.58
C PHE A 372 -19.57 -28.03 -0.53
N LEU A 373 -19.76 -27.30 -1.65
CA LEU A 373 -20.75 -26.22 -1.74
C LEU A 373 -22.18 -26.73 -1.50
N GLN A 374 -22.52 -27.90 -2.06
CA GLN A 374 -23.85 -28.51 -1.98
C GLN A 374 -24.37 -28.61 -0.55
N LYS A 375 -23.50 -28.93 0.42
CA LYS A 375 -23.84 -29.07 1.85
C LYS A 375 -24.40 -27.78 2.47
N TYR A 376 -24.08 -26.63 1.90
CA TYR A 376 -24.45 -25.31 2.41
C TYR A 376 -25.54 -24.62 1.57
N VAL A 377 -26.03 -25.27 0.51
CA VAL A 377 -27.11 -24.73 -0.33
C VAL A 377 -28.45 -24.88 0.39
N GLN A 378 -28.80 -23.86 1.18
CA GLN A 378 -30.09 -23.71 1.84
C GLN A 378 -30.53 -22.24 1.81
N PRO A 379 -31.81 -21.89 1.58
CA PRO A 379 -32.24 -20.49 1.44
C PRO A 379 -32.04 -19.64 2.70
N HIS A 380 -32.07 -20.27 3.88
CA HIS A 380 -31.88 -19.60 5.17
C HIS A 380 -30.39 -19.48 5.56
N GLN A 381 -29.48 -20.08 4.78
CA GLN A 381 -28.06 -20.01 5.04
C GLN A 381 -27.58 -18.55 4.94
N ARG A 382 -26.73 -18.15 5.89
CA ARG A 382 -26.11 -16.83 5.87
C ARG A 382 -25.27 -16.64 4.60
N ASP A 383 -25.38 -15.48 3.97
CA ASP A 383 -24.67 -15.11 2.74
C ASP A 383 -24.84 -16.10 1.59
N ILE A 384 -26.00 -16.76 1.51
CA ILE A 384 -26.28 -17.77 0.49
C ILE A 384 -26.11 -17.26 -0.94
N THR A 385 -26.45 -16.00 -1.21
CA THR A 385 -26.25 -15.38 -2.54
C THR A 385 -24.77 -15.32 -2.92
N ASN A 386 -23.88 -15.06 -1.96
CA ASN A 386 -22.44 -15.09 -2.17
C ASN A 386 -21.93 -16.50 -2.44
N LEU A 387 -22.47 -17.50 -1.73
CA LEU A 387 -22.10 -18.91 -1.94
C LEU A 387 -22.54 -19.39 -3.33
N LEU A 388 -23.77 -19.07 -3.75
CA LEU A 388 -24.28 -19.40 -5.07
C LEU A 388 -23.50 -18.66 -6.18
N ALA A 389 -23.18 -17.38 -5.99
CA ALA A 389 -22.36 -16.63 -6.94
C ALA A 389 -20.96 -17.27 -7.11
N ALA A 390 -20.35 -17.74 -6.03
CA ALA A 390 -19.09 -18.47 -6.09
C ALA A 390 -19.23 -19.83 -6.78
N ALA A 391 -20.34 -20.56 -6.57
CA ALA A 391 -20.64 -21.79 -7.31
C ALA A 391 -20.66 -21.55 -8.82
N VAL A 392 -21.39 -20.51 -9.25
CA VAL A 392 -21.47 -20.10 -10.66
C VAL A 392 -20.09 -19.69 -11.17
N GLN A 393 -19.29 -18.97 -10.38
CA GLN A 393 -17.94 -18.54 -10.75
C GLN A 393 -16.96 -19.70 -10.96
N ALA A 394 -17.13 -20.80 -10.23
CA ALA A 394 -16.33 -22.00 -10.41
C ALA A 394 -16.80 -22.90 -11.57
N CYS A 395 -17.91 -22.59 -12.24
CA CYS A 395 -18.39 -23.36 -13.39
C CYS A 395 -17.81 -22.81 -14.70
N HIS A 396 -17.34 -23.70 -15.57
CA HIS A 396 -16.83 -23.40 -16.92
C HIS A 396 -16.95 -24.64 -17.84
N ASP A 397 -16.70 -24.44 -19.12
CA ASP A 397 -16.79 -25.43 -20.22
C ASP A 397 -16.05 -26.75 -19.97
N MET A 398 -14.88 -26.69 -19.32
CA MET A 398 -14.08 -27.89 -19.00
C MET A 398 -14.55 -28.68 -17.77
N VAL A 399 -15.57 -28.22 -17.03
CA VAL A 399 -16.08 -28.94 -15.86
C VAL A 399 -17.06 -30.02 -16.30
N PRO A 400 -16.86 -31.30 -15.91
CA PRO A 400 -17.80 -32.37 -16.21
C PRO A 400 -19.21 -32.09 -15.65
N PRO A 401 -20.28 -32.17 -16.47
CA PRO A 401 -21.64 -31.87 -16.02
C PRO A 401 -22.14 -32.77 -14.89
N ASP A 402 -21.71 -34.03 -14.86
CA ASP A 402 -22.02 -35.02 -13.83
C ASP A 402 -21.50 -34.61 -12.44
N ALA A 403 -20.38 -33.90 -12.37
CA ALA A 403 -19.85 -33.37 -11.11
C ALA A 403 -20.69 -32.22 -10.55
N VAL A 404 -21.34 -31.43 -11.41
CA VAL A 404 -22.15 -30.26 -11.02
C VAL A 404 -23.63 -30.62 -10.85
N GLU A 405 -24.11 -31.68 -11.49
CA GLU A 405 -25.51 -32.11 -11.46
C GLU A 405 -26.08 -32.26 -10.04
N PRO A 406 -25.39 -32.85 -9.04
CA PRO A 406 -25.90 -32.93 -7.67
C PRO A 406 -26.13 -31.55 -7.03
N LEU A 407 -25.20 -30.62 -7.27
CA LEU A 407 -25.31 -29.24 -6.80
C LEU A 407 -26.47 -28.52 -7.50
N PHE A 408 -26.62 -28.71 -8.81
CA PHE A 408 -27.72 -28.18 -9.60
C PHE A 408 -29.08 -28.64 -9.07
N LYS A 409 -29.26 -29.96 -8.87
CA LYS A 409 -30.48 -30.54 -8.31
C LYS A 409 -30.78 -29.99 -6.92
N GLN A 410 -29.75 -29.82 -6.08
CA GLN A 410 -29.92 -29.22 -4.75
C GLN A 410 -30.44 -27.78 -4.83
N ILE A 411 -29.94 -26.96 -5.76
CA ILE A 411 -30.42 -25.59 -5.96
C ILE A 411 -31.89 -25.59 -6.40
N VAL A 412 -32.27 -26.44 -7.36
CA VAL A 412 -33.67 -26.58 -7.80
C VAL A 412 -34.56 -26.97 -6.62
N ASN A 413 -34.22 -28.03 -5.90
CA ASN A 413 -35.04 -28.57 -4.83
C ASN A 413 -35.22 -27.61 -3.66
N GLN A 414 -34.26 -26.71 -3.40
CA GLN A 414 -34.27 -25.81 -2.25
C GLN A 414 -34.79 -24.41 -2.58
N PHE A 415 -34.68 -23.95 -3.83
CA PHE A 415 -35.02 -22.59 -4.22
C PHE A 415 -36.20 -22.50 -5.20
N VAL A 416 -36.46 -23.54 -5.98
CA VAL A 416 -37.45 -23.53 -7.07
C VAL A 416 -38.52 -24.59 -6.77
N HIS A 417 -39.32 -24.34 -5.74
CA HIS A 417 -40.47 -25.16 -5.40
C HIS A 417 -41.66 -24.31 -4.94
N ASP A 418 -42.87 -24.88 -4.92
CA ASP A 418 -44.14 -24.17 -4.67
C ASP A 418 -44.21 -23.44 -3.31
N ARG A 419 -43.35 -23.83 -2.36
CA ARG A 419 -43.28 -23.24 -1.01
C ARG A 419 -42.16 -22.20 -0.87
N SER A 420 -41.34 -21.99 -1.90
CA SER A 420 -40.28 -21.00 -1.89
C SER A 420 -40.85 -19.59 -2.06
N ARG A 421 -40.20 -18.59 -1.46
CA ARG A 421 -40.57 -17.19 -1.68
C ARG A 421 -40.20 -16.76 -3.10
N PRO A 422 -40.95 -15.83 -3.72
CA PRO A 422 -40.64 -15.34 -5.08
C PRO A 422 -39.19 -14.88 -5.26
N GLU A 423 -38.60 -14.25 -4.24
CA GLU A 423 -37.21 -13.78 -4.28
C GLU A 423 -36.21 -14.95 -4.30
N ALA A 424 -36.49 -16.00 -3.53
CA ALA A 424 -35.65 -17.21 -3.51
C ALA A 424 -35.74 -17.94 -4.85
N ILE A 425 -36.92 -18.02 -5.45
CA ILE A 425 -37.14 -18.59 -6.78
C ILE A 425 -36.35 -17.81 -7.82
N ALA A 426 -36.43 -16.48 -7.80
CA ALA A 426 -35.68 -15.62 -8.72
C ALA A 426 -34.16 -15.82 -8.60
N VAL A 427 -33.62 -15.89 -7.37
CA VAL A 427 -32.20 -16.20 -7.14
C VAL A 427 -31.85 -17.58 -7.68
N GLY A 428 -32.65 -18.61 -7.38
CA GLY A 428 -32.41 -19.98 -7.85
C GLY A 428 -32.39 -20.08 -9.37
N LEU A 429 -33.39 -19.50 -10.05
CA LEU A 429 -33.47 -19.49 -11.51
C LEU A 429 -32.31 -18.74 -12.17
N ASN A 430 -31.90 -17.60 -11.62
CA ASN A 430 -30.74 -16.86 -12.13
C ASN A 430 -29.46 -17.67 -12.00
N VAL A 431 -29.25 -18.32 -10.85
CA VAL A 431 -28.07 -19.16 -10.63
C VAL A 431 -28.05 -20.37 -11.57
N ILE A 432 -29.18 -21.05 -11.73
CA ILE A 432 -29.36 -22.16 -12.67
C ILE A 432 -29.01 -21.73 -14.10
N ARG A 433 -29.57 -20.60 -14.54
CA ARG A 433 -29.30 -20.05 -15.88
C ARG A 433 -27.82 -19.81 -16.09
N GLU A 434 -27.16 -19.15 -15.14
CA GLU A 434 -25.73 -18.82 -15.25
C GLU A 434 -24.83 -20.07 -15.21
N ILE A 435 -25.15 -21.09 -14.41
CA ILE A 435 -24.43 -22.37 -14.41
C ILE A 435 -24.53 -23.02 -15.81
N CYS A 436 -25.75 -23.11 -16.37
CA CYS A 436 -25.94 -23.68 -17.70
C CYS A 436 -25.18 -22.89 -18.78
N LEU A 437 -25.23 -21.56 -18.72
CA LEU A 437 -24.51 -20.72 -19.68
C LEU A 437 -22.99 -20.94 -19.62
N ARG A 438 -22.41 -21.24 -18.47
CA ARG A 438 -20.94 -21.42 -18.35
C ARG A 438 -20.45 -22.81 -18.66
N ILE A 439 -21.25 -23.83 -18.41
CA ILE A 439 -20.88 -25.24 -18.68
C ILE A 439 -21.09 -25.59 -20.16
N TYR A 440 -22.11 -25.01 -20.81
CA TYR A 440 -22.49 -25.33 -22.19
C TYR A 440 -22.16 -24.22 -23.21
N SER A 441 -21.41 -23.19 -22.82
CA SER A 441 -20.81 -22.20 -23.74
C SER A 441 -19.41 -22.62 -24.11
#